data_AF-A0A7L0TGQ9-F1
#
_entry.id   AF-A0A7L0TGQ9-F1
#
_cell.length_a   1.000
_cell.length_b   1.000
_cell.length_c   1.000
_cell.angle_alpha   90.00
_cell.angle_beta   90.00
_cell.angle_gamma   90.00
#
_symmetry.space_group_name_H-M   'P 1'
#
loop_
_entity.id
_entity.type
_entity.pdbx_description
1 polymer ?
#
loop_
_entity_poly.entity_id
_entity_poly.type
_entity_poly.pdbx_seq_one_letter_code
_entity_poly.pdbx_strand_id
1 'polypeptide(L)' 'MRLCACLVLLSILCANAAASPILEGGRFVWDAVGGAWDMYRAYQDMREANYIGADKYFHARGNYDAAQRGPGGAWAAKVI' A
#
# COMPACT_ATOMS: atom_id res chain seq x y z
N MET A 1 -26.04 21.38 -26.74
CA MET A 1 -26.50 19.99 -26.50
C MET A 1 -25.41 18.94 -26.70
N ARG A 2 -24.62 18.96 -27.80
CA ARG A 2 -23.55 17.96 -28.05
C ARG A 2 -22.39 18.00 -27.04
N LEU A 3 -21.96 19.20 -26.62
CA LEU A 3 -20.86 19.34 -25.65
C LEU A 3 -21.21 18.77 -24.26
N CYS A 4 -22.43 19.03 -23.78
CA CYS A 4 -22.90 18.49 -22.50
C CYS A 4 -23.01 16.97 -22.52
N ALA A 5 -23.48 16.39 -23.63
CA ALA A 5 -23.52 14.94 -23.80
C ALA A 5 -22.11 14.33 -23.75
N CYS A 6 -21.12 14.96 -24.41
CA CYS A 6 -19.73 14.51 -24.35
C CYS A 6 -19.15 14.60 -22.93
N LEU A 7 -19.41 15.68 -22.19
CA LEU A 7 -18.92 15.82 -20.81
C LEU A 7 -19.52 14.78 -19.86
N VAL A 8 -20.80 14.44 -20.02
CA VAL A 8 -21.48 13.38 -19.24
C VAL A 8 -20.94 12.00 -19.59
N LEU A 9 -20.70 11.71 -20.88
CA LEU A 9 -20.11 10.43 -21.29
C LEU A 9 -18.66 10.28 -20.81
N LEU A 10 -17.88 11.36 -20.85
CA LEU A 10 -16.49 11.36 -20.37
C LEU A 10 -16.44 11.16 -18.85
N SER A 11 -17.33 11.80 -18.08
CA SER A 11 -17.37 11.63 -16.62
C SER A 11 -17.77 10.22 -16.21
N ILE A 12 -18.73 9.60 -16.92
CA ILE A 12 -19.10 8.19 -16.70
C ILE A 12 -17.92 7.26 -17.03
N LEU A 13 -17.19 7.51 -18.12
CA LEU A 13 -16.01 6.71 -18.47
C LEU A 13 -14.90 6.83 -17.42
N CYS A 14 -14.63 8.04 -16.93
CA CYS A 14 -13.66 8.29 -15.86
C CYS A 14 -14.07 7.64 -14.53
N ALA A 15 -15.36 7.68 -14.17
CA ALA A 15 -15.87 7.02 -12.97
C ALA A 15 -15.69 5.49 -13.03
N ASN A 16 -15.96 4.86 -14.19
CA ASN A 16 -15.77 3.43 -14.38
C ASN A 16 -14.30 3.01 -14.38
N ALA A 17 -13.40 3.87 -14.88
CA ALA A 17 -11.96 3.62 -14.83
C ALA A 17 -11.42 3.72 -13.38
N ALA A 18 -11.89 4.70 -12.60
CA ALA A 18 -11.52 4.87 -11.21
C ALA A 18 -12.04 3.74 -10.31
N ALA A 19 -13.20 3.16 -10.64
CA ALA A 19 -13.82 2.04 -9.93
C ALA A 19 -13.47 0.67 -10.50
N SER A 20 -12.42 0.56 -11.34
CA SER A 20 -12.03 -0.71 -11.95
C SER A 20 -11.48 -1.66 -10.88
N PRO A 21 -12.17 -2.77 -10.56
CA PRO A 21 -11.74 -3.69 -9.52
C PRO A 21 -10.38 -4.33 -9.81
N ILE A 22 -10.01 -4.41 -11.10
CA ILE A 22 -8.71 -4.93 -11.55
C ILE A 22 -7.59 -3.95 -11.17
N LEU A 23 -7.81 -2.64 -11.33
CA LEU A 23 -6.82 -1.63 -10.98
C LEU A 23 -6.67 -1.52 -9.45
N GLU A 24 -7.79 -1.50 -8.72
CA GLU A 24 -7.78 -1.48 -7.25
C GLU A 24 -7.12 -2.74 -6.67
N GLY A 25 -7.48 -3.91 -7.18
CA GLY A 25 -6.87 -5.19 -6.79
C GLY A 25 -5.37 -5.23 -7.11
N GLY A 26 -4.97 -4.75 -8.28
CA GLY A 26 -3.56 -4.64 -8.66
C GLY A 26 -2.76 -3.71 -7.73
N ARG A 27 -3.34 -2.56 -7.38
CA ARG A 27 -2.72 -1.63 -6.40
C ARG A 27 -2.62 -2.25 -5.01
N PHE A 28 -3.66 -2.93 -4.54
CA PHE A 28 -3.62 -3.63 -3.25
C PHE A 28 -2.48 -4.65 -3.20
N VAL A 29 -2.33 -5.49 -4.23
CA VAL A 29 -1.24 -6.47 -4.31
C VAL A 29 0.12 -5.79 -4.33
N TRP A 30 0.26 -4.70 -5.08
CA TRP A 30 1.50 -3.93 -5.13
C TRP A 30 1.88 -3.32 -3.76
N ASP A 31 0.91 -2.73 -3.07
CA ASP A 31 1.09 -2.19 -1.73
C ASP A 31 1.49 -3.32 -0.75
N ALA A 32 0.87 -4.50 -0.86
CA ALA A 32 1.16 -5.65 0.00
C ALA A 32 2.56 -6.23 -0.20
N VAL A 33 3.00 -6.39 -1.46
CA VAL A 33 4.38 -6.82 -1.78
C VAL A 33 5.38 -5.80 -1.25
N GLY A 34 5.11 -4.51 -1.44
CA GLY A 34 5.93 -3.44 -0.88
C GLY A 34 5.99 -3.47 0.65
N GLY A 35 4.84 -3.66 1.31
CA GLY A 35 4.77 -3.72 2.77
C GLY A 35 5.52 -4.94 3.34
N ALA A 36 5.42 -6.10 2.68
CA ALA A 36 6.20 -7.27 3.06
C ALA A 36 7.72 -7.03 2.96
N TRP A 37 8.15 -6.29 1.92
CA TRP A 37 9.56 -5.90 1.78
C TRP A 37 10.00 -4.94 2.89
N ASP A 38 9.16 -3.98 3.28
CA ASP A 38 9.47 -3.05 4.38
C ASP A 38 9.57 -3.79 5.73
N MET A 39 8.69 -4.77 5.98
CA MET A 39 8.77 -5.64 7.16
C MET A 39 10.07 -6.46 7.17
N TYR A 40 10.44 -7.05 6.04
CA TYR A 40 11.71 -7.77 5.88
C TYR A 40 12.92 -6.85 6.14
N ARG A 41 12.91 -5.64 5.58
CA ARG A 41 13.97 -4.65 5.81
C ARG A 41 14.06 -4.25 7.27
N ALA A 42 12.93 -4.01 7.94
CA ALA A 42 12.93 -3.70 9.36
C ALA A 42 13.54 -4.81 10.22
N TYR A 43 13.29 -6.07 9.87
CA TYR A 43 13.94 -7.21 10.50
C TYR A 43 15.45 -7.27 10.22
N GLN A 44 15.89 -7.04 8.97
CA GLN A 44 17.32 -7.02 8.64
C GLN A 44 18.05 -5.91 9.40
N ASP A 45 17.52 -4.68 9.38
CA ASP A 45 18.11 -3.54 10.09
C ASP A 45 18.18 -3.80 11.60
N MET A 46 17.18 -4.46 12.20
CA MET A 46 17.19 -4.85 13.61
C MET A 46 18.35 -5.82 13.92
N ARG A 47 18.55 -6.81 13.04
CA ARG A 47 19.65 -7.78 13.19
C ARG A 47 21.01 -7.15 13.03
N GLU A 48 21.15 -6.27 12.04
CA GLU A 48 22.40 -5.57 11.77
C GLU A 48 22.74 -4.57 12.89
N ALA A 49 21.75 -3.83 13.39
CA ALA A 49 21.94 -2.88 14.49
C ALA A 49 22.37 -3.57 15.78
N ASN A 50 21.92 -4.81 16.02
CA ASN A 50 22.27 -5.62 17.19
C ASN A 50 22.20 -4.84 18.52
N TYR A 51 21.16 -4.01 18.66
CA TYR A 51 21.02 -3.07 19.76
C TYR A 51 19.99 -3.56 20.78
N ILE A 52 20.41 -3.69 22.05
CA ILE A 52 19.57 -4.19 23.13
C ILE A 52 18.39 -3.24 23.37
N GLY A 53 17.17 -3.78 23.36
CA GLY A 53 15.93 -3.03 23.64
C GLY A 53 15.37 -2.24 22.45
N ALA A 54 15.92 -2.39 21.24
CA ALA A 54 15.42 -1.74 20.04
C ALA A 54 14.34 -2.53 19.27
N ASP A 55 13.98 -3.74 19.71
CA ASP A 55 13.02 -4.63 19.04
C ASP A 55 11.68 -3.93 18.75
N LYS A 56 11.13 -3.21 19.75
CA LYS A 56 9.86 -2.49 19.63
C LYS A 56 9.94 -1.35 18.62
N TYR A 57 11.08 -0.69 18.51
CA TYR A 57 11.28 0.36 17.51
C TYR A 57 11.23 -0.22 16.10
N PHE A 58 11.97 -1.30 15.83
CA PHE A 58 12.00 -1.89 14.50
C PHE A 58 10.66 -2.50 14.09
N HIS A 59 9.91 -3.11 15.01
CA HIS A 59 8.53 -3.52 14.76
C HIS A 59 7.62 -2.34 14.42
N ALA A 60 7.66 -1.28 15.22
CA ALA A 60 6.84 -0.09 14.98
C ALA A 60 7.18 0.57 13.65
N ARG A 61 8.48 0.69 13.32
CA ARG A 61 8.95 1.27 12.05
C ARG A 61 8.54 0.42 10.86
N GLY A 62 8.73 -0.90 10.90
CA GLY A 62 8.30 -1.79 9.81
C GLY A 62 6.80 -1.68 9.54
N ASN A 63 5.99 -1.72 10.60
CA ASN A 63 4.54 -1.55 10.48
C ASN A 63 4.15 -0.17 9.94
N TYR A 64 4.83 0.89 10.39
CA TYR A 64 4.60 2.24 9.91
C TYR A 64 4.92 2.36 8.41
N ASP A 65 6.11 1.95 7.99
CA ASP A 65 6.56 2.03 6.60
C ASP A 65 5.64 1.23 5.66
N ALA A 66 5.29 0.00 6.05
CA ALA A 66 4.37 -0.83 5.29
C ALA A 66 2.97 -0.22 5.20
N ALA A 67 2.42 0.30 6.30
CA ALA A 67 1.10 0.94 6.31
C ALA A 67 1.03 2.22 5.48
N GLN A 68 2.15 2.97 5.37
CA GLN A 68 2.22 4.17 4.53
C GLN A 68 2.04 3.87 3.03
N ARG A 69 2.21 2.62 2.58
CA ARG A 69 1.99 2.26 1.17
C ARG A 69 0.52 2.26 0.77
N GLY A 70 -0.37 1.93 1.69
CA GLY A 70 -1.80 1.81 1.43
C GLY A 70 -2.44 0.58 2.06
N PRO A 71 -3.69 0.25 1.70
CA PRO A 71 -4.45 -0.83 2.33
C PRO A 71 -3.76 -2.20 2.26
N GLY A 72 -3.08 -2.50 1.14
CA GLY A 72 -2.35 -3.76 1.00
C GLY A 72 -1.11 -3.84 1.89
N GLY A 73 -0.38 -2.74 2.02
CA GLY A 73 0.79 -2.67 2.89
C GLY A 73 0.40 -2.73 4.37
N ALA A 74 -0.68 -2.06 4.77
CA ALA A 74 -1.25 -2.17 6.11
C ALA A 74 -1.75 -3.60 6.41
N TRP A 75 -2.31 -4.30 5.42
CA TRP A 75 -2.65 -5.72 5.54
C TRP A 75 -1.39 -6.59 5.71
N ALA A 76 -0.34 -6.36 4.92
CA ALA A 76 0.92 -7.09 5.02
C ALA A 76 1.55 -6.92 6.41
N ALA A 77 1.58 -5.71 6.96
CA ALA A 77 2.04 -5.42 8.32
C ALA A 77 1.22 -6.11 9.43
N LYS A 78 -0.04 -6.46 9.14
CA LYS A 78 -0.91 -7.14 10.11
C LYS A 78 -0.66 -8.65 10.15
N VAL A 79 -0.29 -9.25 9.01
CA VAL A 79 -0.16 -10.71 8.87
C VAL A 79 1.28 -11.22 9.05
N ILE A 80 2.26 -10.31 9.02
CA ILE A 80 3.70 -10.57 9.25
C ILE A 80 4.07 -10.07 10.64
#